data_AF-A0A7J6UE41-F1
#
_entry.id   AF-A0A7J6UE41-F1
#
_cell.length_a   1.000
_cell.length_b   1.000
_cell.length_c   1.000
_cell.angle_alpha   90.00
_cell.angle_beta   90.00
_cell.angle_gamma   90.00
#
_symmetry.space_group_name_H-M   'P 1'
#
loop_
_entity.id
_entity.type
_entity.pdbx_description
1 polymer ?
#
loop_
_entity_poly.entity_id
_entity_poly.type
_entity_poly.pdbx_seq_one_letter_code
_entity_poly.pdbx_strand_id
1 'polypeptide(L)'
;MSSEDLSRFDGVYLSVAQQVGAIEPLLDSFFSFLERKTDFMTGEASAGAAREMVNKSFDKYYQRAMQRKEVDAEKNKRADEERKARAEAQRKADMEAYEARKRQQEEEPKIVEITEEEEEEKKRTDEEMKEPEVEAEKENTDDDNTVDEDVPPPPGNGGSTDKYTWTQTLSAVEVYIPVKPGTRARNVKINLGADKV
;
A
#
# COMPACT_ATOMS: atom_id res chain seq x y z
N MET A 1 -32.64 5.08 -18.12
CA MET A 1 -31.34 5.72 -17.84
C MET A 1 -30.32 4.63 -17.58
N SER A 2 -29.19 4.70 -18.28
CA SER A 2 -28.02 3.85 -18.12
C SER A 2 -27.29 4.17 -16.80
N SER A 3 -26.19 3.46 -16.54
CA SER A 3 -25.30 3.82 -15.42
C SER A 3 -24.54 5.12 -15.67
N GLU A 4 -24.31 5.47 -16.93
CA GLU A 4 -23.53 6.64 -17.37
C GLU A 4 -24.41 7.91 -17.41
N ASP A 5 -25.70 7.76 -17.73
CA ASP A 5 -26.70 8.83 -17.63
C ASP A 5 -26.85 9.38 -16.19
N LEU A 6 -26.51 8.55 -15.20
CA LEU A 6 -26.60 8.88 -13.78
C LEU A 6 -25.29 9.46 -13.24
N SER A 7 -24.13 8.96 -13.67
CA SER A 7 -22.83 9.41 -13.14
C SER A 7 -22.50 10.86 -13.47
N ARG A 8 -23.13 11.45 -14.50
CA ARG A 8 -23.04 12.91 -14.77
C ARG A 8 -23.50 13.78 -13.59
N PHE A 9 -24.28 13.23 -12.66
CA PHE A 9 -24.75 13.93 -11.45
C PHE A 9 -23.84 13.70 -10.23
N ASP A 10 -22.85 12.81 -10.32
CA ASP A 10 -21.99 12.42 -9.18
C ASP A 10 -21.27 13.64 -8.57
N GLY A 11 -20.81 14.58 -9.39
CA GLY A 11 -20.18 15.82 -8.91
C GLY A 11 -21.14 16.71 -8.09
N VAL A 12 -22.44 16.71 -8.42
CA VAL A 12 -23.47 17.45 -7.66
C VAL A 12 -23.73 16.73 -6.34
N TYR A 13 -23.94 15.42 -6.36
CA TYR A 13 -24.16 14.64 -5.15
C TYR A 13 -22.95 14.65 -4.21
N LEU A 14 -21.73 14.61 -4.74
CA LEU A 14 -20.49 14.71 -3.98
C LEU A 14 -20.37 16.07 -3.28
N SER A 15 -20.70 17.17 -3.98
CA SER A 15 -20.71 18.51 -3.39
C SER A 15 -21.70 18.62 -2.21
N VAL A 16 -22.89 18.04 -2.34
CA VAL A 16 -23.87 18.00 -1.23
C VAL A 16 -23.37 17.09 -0.11
N ALA A 17 -22.86 15.89 -0.42
CA ALA A 17 -22.32 14.96 0.58
C ALA A 17 -21.16 15.58 1.38
N GLN A 18 -20.27 16.34 0.74
CA GLN A 18 -19.17 17.06 1.40
C GLN A 18 -19.66 18.18 2.33
N GLN A 19 -20.73 18.88 1.97
CA GLN A 19 -21.31 19.93 2.82
C GLN A 19 -22.07 19.36 4.02
N VAL A 20 -22.74 18.23 3.83
CA VAL A 20 -23.58 17.57 4.85
C VAL A 20 -22.76 16.68 5.79
N GLY A 21 -21.62 16.15 5.32
CA GLY A 21 -20.60 15.47 6.13
C GLY A 21 -20.90 14.02 6.54
N ALA A 22 -22.15 13.55 6.41
CA ALA A 22 -22.55 12.18 6.72
C ALA A 22 -23.67 11.67 5.81
N ILE A 23 -23.87 10.35 5.77
CA ILE A 23 -24.86 9.69 4.88
C ILE A 23 -26.28 9.89 5.39
N GLU A 24 -26.55 9.75 6.69
CA GLU A 24 -27.91 9.89 7.24
C GLU A 24 -28.49 11.29 6.98
N PRO A 25 -27.79 12.41 7.28
CA PRO A 25 -28.35 13.73 7.04
C PRO A 25 -28.37 14.09 5.53
N LEU A 26 -27.58 13.40 4.69
CA LEU A 26 -27.66 13.51 3.23
C LEU A 26 -28.97 12.89 2.71
N LEU A 27 -29.36 11.73 3.24
CA LEU A 27 -30.64 11.10 2.95
C LEU A 27 -31.80 11.95 3.49
N ASP A 28 -31.71 12.47 4.72
CA ASP A 28 -32.71 13.39 5.26
C ASP A 28 -32.85 14.63 4.40
N SER A 29 -31.73 15.26 3.99
CA SER A 29 -31.74 16.42 3.10
C SER A 29 -32.44 16.12 1.76
N PHE A 30 -32.20 14.94 1.20
CA PHE A 30 -32.84 14.48 -0.04
C PHE A 30 -34.35 14.23 0.14
N PHE A 31 -34.78 13.50 1.16
CA PHE A 31 -36.21 13.27 1.42
C PHE A 31 -36.95 14.55 1.81
N SER A 32 -36.28 15.43 2.55
CA SER A 32 -36.78 16.77 2.92
C SER A 32 -36.87 17.71 1.71
N PHE A 33 -36.01 17.55 0.69
CA PHE A 33 -36.21 18.18 -0.62
C PHE A 33 -37.43 17.62 -1.34
N LEU A 34 -37.58 16.29 -1.40
CA LEU A 34 -38.73 15.65 -2.06
C LEU A 34 -40.06 16.09 -1.43
N GLU A 35 -40.16 16.12 -0.10
CA GLU A 35 -41.34 16.60 0.63
C GLU A 35 -41.70 18.06 0.28
N ARG A 36 -40.73 18.98 0.25
CA ARG A 36 -40.99 20.40 -0.05
C ARG A 36 -41.17 20.76 -1.53
N LYS A 37 -40.66 19.94 -2.46
CA LYS A 37 -40.49 20.32 -3.88
C LYS A 37 -41.11 19.35 -4.87
N THR A 38 -41.69 18.25 -4.41
CA THR A 38 -42.38 17.27 -5.25
C THR A 38 -43.65 16.81 -4.54
N ASP A 39 -44.56 16.20 -5.30
CA ASP A 39 -45.72 15.48 -4.80
C ASP A 39 -45.37 14.03 -4.35
N PHE A 40 -44.10 13.62 -4.34
CA PHE A 40 -43.68 12.24 -4.08
C PHE A 40 -44.25 11.63 -2.79
N MET A 41 -44.39 12.44 -1.73
CA MET A 41 -44.90 12.00 -0.42
C MET A 41 -46.43 12.04 -0.29
N THR A 42 -47.14 12.72 -1.18
CA THR A 42 -48.59 13.02 -1.07
C THR A 42 -49.42 12.60 -2.27
N GLY A 43 -48.79 12.40 -3.44
CA GLY A 43 -49.37 11.93 -4.69
C GLY A 43 -49.30 10.41 -4.89
N GLU A 44 -49.23 9.64 -3.80
CA GLU A 44 -49.24 8.17 -3.88
C GLU A 44 -50.54 7.66 -4.53
N ALA A 45 -50.42 6.86 -5.60
CA ALA A 45 -51.58 6.20 -6.22
C ALA A 45 -52.23 5.12 -5.33
N SER A 46 -51.48 4.61 -4.36
CA SER A 46 -51.91 3.66 -3.33
C SER A 46 -51.01 3.79 -2.12
N ALA A 47 -51.56 3.65 -0.91
CA ALA A 47 -50.82 3.83 0.34
C ALA A 47 -49.53 2.99 0.41
N GLY A 48 -48.39 3.65 0.58
CA GLY A 48 -47.06 3.05 0.66
C GLY A 48 -46.31 2.92 -0.68
N ALA A 49 -46.88 3.36 -1.81
CA ALA A 49 -46.25 3.27 -3.13
C ALA A 49 -44.90 4.02 -3.22
N ALA A 50 -44.76 5.16 -2.56
CA ALA A 50 -43.50 5.91 -2.51
C ALA A 50 -42.42 5.11 -1.76
N ARG A 51 -42.79 4.46 -0.65
CA ARG A 51 -41.88 3.58 0.11
C ARG A 51 -41.45 2.36 -0.69
N GLU A 52 -42.37 1.72 -1.42
CA GLU A 52 -42.03 0.61 -2.32
C GLU A 52 -41.05 1.06 -3.42
N MET A 53 -41.23 2.26 -3.98
CA MET A 53 -40.34 2.82 -4.99
C MET A 53 -38.91 3.08 -4.46
N VAL A 54 -38.78 3.56 -3.21
CA VAL A 54 -37.48 3.70 -2.53
C VAL A 54 -36.84 2.32 -2.33
N ASN A 55 -37.55 1.37 -1.73
CA ASN A 55 -37.04 0.02 -1.45
C ASN A 55 -36.55 -0.67 -2.74
N LYS A 56 -37.38 -0.67 -3.80
CA LYS A 56 -37.04 -1.22 -5.11
C LYS A 56 -35.78 -0.60 -5.73
N SER A 57 -35.57 0.69 -5.48
CA SER A 57 -34.37 1.40 -5.93
C SER A 57 -33.15 1.01 -5.09
N PHE A 58 -33.30 0.95 -3.76
CA PHE A 58 -32.27 0.51 -2.83
C PHE A 58 -31.81 -0.93 -3.15
N ASP A 59 -32.73 -1.88 -3.23
CA ASP A 59 -32.45 -3.30 -3.50
C ASP A 59 -31.67 -3.48 -4.81
N LYS A 60 -32.09 -2.78 -5.87
CA LYS A 60 -31.41 -2.79 -7.18
C LYS A 60 -29.94 -2.39 -7.07
N TYR A 61 -29.62 -1.32 -6.35
CA TYR A 61 -28.24 -0.85 -6.21
C TYR A 61 -27.44 -1.65 -5.18
N TYR A 62 -28.09 -2.15 -4.11
CA TYR A 62 -27.50 -3.07 -3.14
C TYR A 62 -27.03 -4.37 -3.81
N GLN A 63 -27.91 -5.03 -4.59
CA GLN A 63 -27.56 -6.24 -5.33
C GLN A 63 -26.40 -5.99 -6.31
N ARG A 64 -26.43 -4.87 -7.04
CA ARG A 64 -25.32 -4.48 -7.94
C ARG A 64 -24.03 -4.17 -7.18
N ALA A 65 -24.08 -3.74 -5.92
CA ALA A 65 -22.89 -3.55 -5.09
C ALA A 65 -22.32 -4.90 -4.61
N MET A 66 -23.17 -5.84 -4.19
CA MET A 66 -22.75 -7.20 -3.81
C MET A 66 -22.09 -7.93 -4.98
N GLN A 67 -22.73 -7.92 -6.16
CA GLN A 67 -22.18 -8.53 -7.38
C GLN A 67 -20.80 -7.97 -7.76
N ARG A 68 -20.58 -6.66 -7.62
CA ARG A 68 -19.26 -6.04 -7.88
C ARG A 68 -18.22 -6.53 -6.87
N LYS A 69 -18.57 -6.55 -5.58
CA LYS A 69 -17.69 -7.07 -4.51
C LYS A 69 -17.28 -8.53 -4.77
N GLU A 70 -18.20 -9.38 -5.23
CA GLU A 70 -17.92 -10.77 -5.58
C GLU A 70 -16.96 -10.89 -6.79
N VAL A 71 -17.22 -10.13 -7.85
CA VAL A 71 -16.36 -10.09 -9.06
C VAL A 71 -14.96 -9.57 -8.73
N ASP A 72 -14.86 -8.50 -7.93
CA ASP A 72 -13.58 -7.92 -7.52
C ASP A 72 -12.80 -8.88 -6.60
N ALA A 73 -13.47 -9.61 -5.71
CA ALA A 73 -12.86 -10.64 -4.86
C ALA A 73 -12.32 -11.83 -5.67
N GLU A 74 -13.09 -12.36 -6.62
CA GLU A 74 -12.64 -13.47 -7.47
C GLU A 74 -11.49 -13.03 -8.39
N LYS A 75 -11.54 -11.80 -8.92
CA LYS A 75 -10.44 -11.21 -9.68
C LYS A 75 -9.17 -11.07 -8.84
N ASN A 76 -9.28 -10.63 -7.59
CA ASN A 76 -8.12 -10.50 -6.70
C ASN A 76 -7.53 -11.89 -6.37
N LYS A 77 -8.38 -12.85 -6.00
CA LYS A 77 -7.97 -14.24 -5.73
C LYS A 77 -7.22 -14.86 -6.92
N ARG A 78 -7.73 -14.68 -8.15
CA ARG A 78 -7.05 -15.15 -9.36
C ARG A 78 -5.69 -14.47 -9.59
N ALA A 79 -5.59 -13.16 -9.31
CA ALA A 79 -4.33 -12.43 -9.41
C ALA A 79 -3.30 -12.90 -8.37
N ASP A 80 -3.74 -13.22 -7.15
CA ASP A 80 -2.89 -13.78 -6.10
C ASP A 80 -2.40 -15.20 -6.45
N GLU A 81 -3.29 -16.06 -6.99
CA GLU A 81 -2.93 -17.40 -7.50
C GLU A 81 -1.91 -17.32 -8.64
N GLU A 82 -2.10 -16.41 -9.61
CA GLU A 82 -1.17 -16.19 -10.73
C GLU A 82 0.19 -15.66 -10.23
N ARG A 83 0.19 -14.71 -9.29
CA ARG A 83 1.40 -14.17 -8.67
C ARG A 83 2.17 -15.25 -7.91
N LYS A 84 1.48 -16.11 -7.17
CA LYS A 84 2.08 -17.23 -6.44
C LYS A 84 2.69 -18.26 -7.39
N ALA A 85 1.95 -18.67 -8.43
CA ALA A 85 2.44 -19.61 -9.44
C ALA A 85 3.68 -19.07 -10.17
N ARG A 86 3.71 -17.77 -10.51
CA ARG A 86 4.87 -17.13 -11.13
C ARG A 86 6.08 -17.09 -10.18
N ALA A 87 5.88 -16.79 -8.90
CA ALA A 87 6.94 -16.79 -7.91
C ALA A 87 7.51 -18.20 -7.66
N GLU A 88 6.67 -19.23 -7.62
CA GLU A 88 7.11 -20.63 -7.49
C GLU A 88 7.88 -21.11 -8.73
N ALA A 89 7.40 -20.76 -9.93
CA ALA A 89 8.10 -21.07 -11.19
C ALA A 89 9.47 -20.37 -11.26
N GLN A 90 9.56 -19.10 -10.82
CA GLN A 90 10.82 -18.37 -10.79
C GLN A 90 11.81 -18.97 -9.78
N ARG A 91 11.37 -19.23 -8.53
CA ARG A 91 12.22 -19.89 -7.52
C ARG A 91 12.75 -21.25 -7.98
N LYS A 92 11.94 -22.01 -8.74
CA LYS A 92 12.37 -23.28 -9.32
C LYS A 92 13.44 -23.06 -10.41
N ALA A 93 13.26 -22.11 -11.31
CA ALA A 93 14.24 -21.78 -12.35
C ALA A 93 15.56 -21.27 -11.75
N ASP A 94 15.50 -20.43 -10.70
CA ASP A 94 16.67 -19.91 -9.99
C ASP A 94 17.46 -21.05 -9.30
N MET A 95 16.76 -22.01 -8.68
CA MET A 95 17.38 -23.22 -8.10
C MET A 95 18.04 -24.11 -9.16
N GLU A 96 17.37 -24.36 -10.29
CA GLU A 96 17.92 -25.16 -11.41
C GLU A 96 19.16 -24.47 -12.02
N ALA A 97 19.14 -23.14 -12.15
CA ALA A 97 20.29 -22.36 -12.61
C ALA A 97 21.47 -22.38 -11.63
N TYR A 98 21.19 -22.31 -10.32
CA TYR A 98 22.20 -22.43 -9.26
C TYR A 98 22.87 -23.81 -9.27
N GLU A 99 22.09 -24.89 -9.34
CA GLU A 99 22.63 -26.25 -9.45
C GLU A 99 23.48 -26.44 -10.72
N ALA A 100 23.04 -25.92 -11.86
CA ALA A 100 23.80 -26.00 -13.11
C ALA A 100 25.15 -25.27 -12.99
N ARG A 101 25.18 -24.08 -12.39
CA ARG A 101 26.40 -23.31 -12.15
C ARG A 101 27.36 -24.03 -11.18
N LYS A 102 26.82 -24.66 -10.13
CA LYS A 102 27.63 -25.44 -9.18
C LYS A 102 28.30 -26.64 -9.84
N ARG A 103 27.57 -27.38 -10.69
CA ARG A 103 28.14 -28.52 -11.43
C ARG A 103 29.25 -28.09 -12.40
N GLN A 104 29.10 -26.94 -13.06
CA GLN A 104 30.16 -26.38 -13.92
C GLN A 104 31.43 -26.02 -13.13
N GLN A 105 31.30 -25.48 -11.91
CA GLN A 105 32.47 -25.24 -11.03
C GLN A 105 33.10 -26.52 -10.45
N GLU A 106 32.35 -27.61 -10.32
CA GLU A 106 32.87 -28.91 -9.89
C GLU A 106 33.54 -29.70 -11.03
N GLU A 107 33.23 -29.38 -12.30
CA GLU A 107 33.85 -29.98 -13.49
C GLU A 107 35.07 -29.22 -14.04
N GLU A 108 35.37 -28.00 -13.57
CA GLU A 108 36.67 -27.35 -13.86
C GLU A 108 37.80 -28.05 -13.08
N PRO A 109 38.83 -28.60 -13.74
CA PRO A 109 39.85 -29.39 -13.07
C PRO A 109 40.76 -28.51 -12.23
N LYS A 110 40.73 -28.74 -10.91
CA LYS A 110 41.58 -28.09 -9.92
C LYS A 110 43.04 -28.55 -10.06
N ILE A 111 43.75 -28.01 -11.05
CA ILE A 111 45.17 -28.29 -11.32
C ILE A 111 46.03 -27.14 -10.81
N VAL A 112 46.82 -27.44 -9.79
CA VAL A 112 48.29 -27.25 -9.67
C VAL A 112 48.60 -27.24 -8.17
N GLU A 113 49.52 -28.11 -7.77
CA GLU A 113 50.09 -28.14 -6.42
C GLU A 113 50.84 -26.83 -6.14
N ILE A 114 50.51 -26.15 -5.04
CA ILE A 114 51.44 -25.21 -4.40
C ILE A 114 51.95 -25.94 -3.16
N THR A 115 53.24 -26.25 -3.18
CA THR A 115 54.01 -26.95 -2.16
C THR A 115 54.02 -26.21 -0.82
N GLU A 116 54.18 -26.98 0.27
CA GLU A 116 54.27 -26.51 1.66
C GLU A 116 55.60 -25.78 1.95
N GLU A 117 55.86 -24.61 1.32
CA GLU A 117 57.16 -23.92 1.45
C GLU A 117 57.08 -22.37 1.55
N GLU A 118 56.04 -21.81 2.20
CA GLU A 118 56.01 -20.37 2.59
C GLU A 118 55.46 -20.11 4.02
N GLU A 119 55.60 -21.05 4.97
CA GLU A 119 55.11 -20.87 6.35
C GLU A 119 56.12 -20.20 7.34
N GLU A 120 57.34 -19.86 6.91
CA GLU A 120 58.39 -19.34 7.82
C GLU A 120 58.70 -17.83 7.75
N GLU A 121 58.35 -17.09 6.69
CA GLU A 121 58.68 -15.65 6.57
C GLU A 121 57.54 -14.69 6.99
N LYS A 122 57.10 -14.78 8.27
CA LYS A 122 56.52 -13.61 8.98
C LYS A 122 56.46 -13.65 10.52
N LYS A 123 57.07 -14.63 11.19
CA LYS A 123 57.21 -14.64 12.67
C LYS A 123 58.44 -13.88 13.18
N ARG A 124 58.68 -12.66 12.67
CA ARG A 124 59.79 -11.78 13.09
C ARG A 124 59.46 -10.28 12.99
N THR A 125 58.52 -9.80 13.80
CA THR A 125 58.48 -8.44 14.36
C THR A 125 57.29 -8.37 15.33
N ASP A 126 57.44 -9.03 16.46
CA ASP A 126 56.47 -8.94 17.56
C ASP A 126 57.25 -9.05 18.88
N GLU A 127 57.83 -7.93 19.32
CA GLU A 127 58.20 -7.62 20.71
C GLU A 127 58.70 -6.15 20.81
N GLU A 128 58.38 -5.49 21.93
CA GLU A 128 58.61 -4.05 22.25
C GLU A 128 57.74 -3.03 21.46
N MET A 129 56.82 -2.24 22.06
CA MET A 129 56.55 -1.94 23.48
C MET A 129 55.11 -1.41 23.74
N LYS A 130 54.41 -2.03 24.72
CA LYS A 130 53.56 -1.44 25.80
C LYS A 130 52.44 -0.40 25.50
N GLU A 131 51.21 -0.84 25.81
CA GLU A 131 50.03 -0.13 26.39
C GLU A 131 50.34 0.75 27.63
N PRO A 132 49.38 1.56 28.21
CA PRO A 132 47.90 1.60 28.07
C PRO A 132 47.27 2.97 27.65
N GLU A 133 46.15 3.03 26.89
CA GLU A 133 44.74 3.22 27.35
C GLU A 133 44.36 4.73 27.55
N VAL A 134 43.17 5.32 27.27
CA VAL A 134 41.77 4.86 26.98
C VAL A 134 41.08 5.74 25.89
N GLU A 135 39.83 5.36 25.51
CA GLU A 135 38.61 6.13 25.10
C GLU A 135 38.63 7.69 24.98
N ALA A 136 37.83 8.38 24.14
CA ALA A 136 36.90 8.06 23.04
C ALA A 136 36.45 9.40 22.36
N GLU A 137 35.78 9.49 21.20
CA GLU A 137 35.23 8.45 20.32
C GLU A 137 35.50 8.73 18.81
N LYS A 138 34.47 8.96 17.95
CA LYS A 138 34.54 8.75 16.48
C LYS A 138 33.65 9.64 15.59
N GLU A 139 34.25 10.02 14.46
CA GLU A 139 33.66 10.44 13.18
C GLU A 139 32.90 9.27 12.50
N ASN A 140 31.78 9.45 11.76
CA ASN A 140 31.57 10.03 10.41
C ASN A 140 31.91 9.08 9.22
N THR A 141 31.08 9.18 8.17
CA THR A 141 31.17 8.64 6.78
C THR A 141 30.95 7.15 6.44
N ASP A 142 29.92 6.98 5.57
CA ASP A 142 29.75 6.11 4.39
C ASP A 142 29.60 4.56 4.45
N ASP A 143 28.44 4.15 3.92
CA ASP A 143 28.22 3.15 2.86
C ASP A 143 28.88 1.75 3.01
N ASP A 144 28.16 0.83 3.66
CA ASP A 144 28.11 -0.55 3.19
C ASP A 144 26.70 -1.15 3.35
N ASN A 145 26.42 -2.13 2.49
CA ASN A 145 25.10 -2.62 2.13
C ASN A 145 24.77 -3.89 2.93
N THR A 146 24.57 -3.77 4.24
CA THR A 146 24.18 -4.89 5.12
C THR A 146 22.67 -4.97 5.28
N VAL A 147 22.07 -6.01 4.70
CA VAL A 147 20.65 -6.31 4.83
C VAL A 147 20.41 -6.98 6.20
N ASP A 148 20.14 -6.18 7.23
CA ASP A 148 19.69 -6.70 8.53
C ASP A 148 18.26 -7.26 8.42
N GLU A 149 18.15 -8.58 8.35
CA GLU A 149 16.87 -9.30 8.13
C GLU A 149 15.92 -9.31 9.35
N ASP A 150 16.28 -8.67 10.47
CA ASP A 150 15.57 -8.80 11.76
C ASP A 150 14.92 -7.49 12.30
N VAL A 151 14.76 -6.45 11.46
CA VAL A 151 13.93 -5.29 11.81
C VAL A 151 12.47 -5.56 11.42
N PRO A 152 11.53 -5.67 12.38
CA PRO A 152 10.12 -5.88 12.04
C PRO A 152 9.59 -4.70 11.20
N PRO A 153 8.75 -4.95 10.18
CA PRO A 153 8.30 -3.90 9.27
C PRO A 153 7.61 -2.78 10.06
N PRO A 154 7.87 -1.50 9.71
CA PRO A 154 7.33 -0.36 10.45
C PRO A 154 5.82 -0.48 10.60
N PRO A 155 5.25 -0.16 11.79
CA PRO A 155 3.87 -0.45 12.11
C PRO A 155 2.91 0.18 11.09
N GLY A 156 2.13 -0.67 10.43
CA GLY A 156 1.24 -0.25 9.33
C GLY A 156 1.92 -0.18 7.96
N ASN A 157 3.01 -0.92 7.71
CA ASN A 157 3.64 -1.12 6.40
C ASN A 157 4.05 0.18 5.66
N GLY A 158 4.24 1.27 6.41
CA GLY A 158 4.57 2.59 5.87
C GLY A 158 5.97 3.05 6.27
N GLY A 159 6.10 4.30 6.72
CA GLY A 159 7.40 4.84 7.13
C GLY A 159 7.32 6.24 7.73
N SER A 160 8.43 6.71 8.29
CA SER A 160 8.52 8.05 8.87
C SER A 160 9.73 8.82 8.36
N THR A 161 9.57 10.14 8.26
CA THR A 161 10.61 11.11 7.94
C THR A 161 10.51 12.27 8.92
N ASP A 162 11.48 13.19 8.93
CA ASP A 162 11.41 14.42 9.75
C ASP A 162 10.22 15.33 9.41
N LYS A 163 9.56 15.12 8.26
CA LYS A 163 8.55 16.01 7.70
C LYS A 163 7.14 15.41 7.69
N TYR A 164 7.02 14.10 7.66
CA TYR A 164 5.75 13.37 7.65
C TYR A 164 5.95 11.89 7.96
N THR A 165 4.88 11.26 8.47
CA THR A 165 4.76 9.82 8.67
C THR A 165 3.62 9.30 7.81
N TRP A 166 3.71 8.06 7.32
CA TRP A 166 2.66 7.44 6.53
C TRP A 166 2.48 5.97 6.89
N THR A 167 1.28 5.45 6.64
CA THR A 167 0.89 4.05 6.80
C THR A 167 0.21 3.57 5.51
N GLN A 168 0.30 2.28 5.24
CA GLN A 168 -0.25 1.66 4.03
C GLN A 168 -0.91 0.32 4.32
N THR A 169 -2.06 0.13 3.68
CA THR A 169 -2.75 -1.15 3.55
C THR A 169 -2.83 -1.53 2.06
N LEU A 170 -3.34 -2.73 1.74
CA LEU A 170 -3.55 -3.14 0.35
C LEU A 170 -4.54 -2.24 -0.43
N SER A 171 -5.37 -1.46 0.27
CA SER A 171 -6.44 -0.64 -0.32
C SER A 171 -6.26 0.88 -0.15
N ALA A 172 -5.38 1.34 0.73
CA ALA A 172 -5.24 2.76 1.06
C ALA A 172 -3.84 3.12 1.59
N VAL A 173 -3.46 4.40 1.41
CA VAL A 173 -2.28 5.03 2.01
C VAL A 173 -2.75 6.25 2.81
N GLU A 174 -2.33 6.36 4.06
CA GLU A 174 -2.63 7.48 4.95
C GLU A 174 -1.34 8.26 5.23
N VAL A 175 -1.39 9.59 5.20
CA VAL A 175 -0.20 10.46 5.39
C VAL A 175 -0.49 11.51 6.46
N TYR A 176 0.35 11.52 7.49
CA TYR A 176 0.30 12.41 8.64
C TYR A 176 1.42 13.45 8.53
N ILE A 177 1.04 14.71 8.34
CA ILE A 177 1.97 15.84 8.22
C ILE A 177 1.79 16.77 9.44
N PRO A 178 2.78 16.89 10.34
CA PRO A 178 2.70 17.82 11.46
C PRO A 178 2.66 19.27 10.98
N VAL A 179 1.63 20.02 11.39
CA VAL A 179 1.46 21.45 11.06
C VAL A 179 1.60 22.31 12.31
N LYS A 180 2.04 23.56 12.13
CA LYS A 180 2.19 24.50 13.25
C LYS A 180 0.83 24.75 13.93
N PRO A 181 0.76 24.84 15.28
CA PRO A 181 -0.47 25.17 15.99
C PRO A 181 -1.17 26.42 15.44
N GLY A 182 -2.48 26.37 15.29
CA GLY A 182 -3.29 27.46 14.71
C GLY A 182 -3.39 27.45 13.18
N THR A 183 -2.73 26.53 12.48
CA THR A 183 -2.94 26.31 11.03
C THR A 183 -4.39 25.90 10.77
N ARG A 184 -5.09 26.62 9.90
CA ARG A 184 -6.47 26.31 9.46
C ARG A 184 -6.45 25.69 8.07
N ALA A 185 -7.45 24.87 7.73
CA ALA A 185 -7.54 24.18 6.44
C ALA A 185 -7.30 25.10 5.21
N ARG A 186 -7.88 26.32 5.22
CA ARG A 186 -7.68 27.32 4.14
C ARG A 186 -6.25 27.82 3.94
N ASN A 187 -5.35 27.56 4.89
CA ASN A 187 -3.93 27.91 4.81
C ASN A 187 -3.09 26.78 4.17
N VAL A 188 -3.71 25.63 3.89
CA VAL A 188 -3.06 24.42 3.37
C VAL A 188 -3.60 24.12 1.98
N LYS A 189 -2.70 23.84 1.03
CA LYS A 189 -3.06 23.41 -0.32
C LYS A 189 -2.59 21.97 -0.52
N ILE A 190 -3.55 21.05 -0.65
CA ILE A 190 -3.29 19.64 -0.99
C ILE A 190 -3.82 19.42 -2.40
N ASN A 191 -2.95 19.01 -3.32
CA ASN A 191 -3.37 18.56 -4.65
C ASN A 191 -3.18 17.04 -4.69
N LEU A 192 -4.27 16.30 -4.85
CA LEU A 192 -4.23 14.87 -5.13
C LEU A 192 -4.52 14.68 -6.62
N GLY A 193 -3.67 13.93 -7.30
CA GLY A 193 -3.82 13.59 -8.71
C GLY A 193 -3.26 12.20 -8.97
N ALA A 194 -3.76 11.54 -10.01
CA ALA A 194 -3.08 10.39 -10.58
C ALA A 194 -1.95 10.90 -11.47
N ASP A 195 -0.72 10.46 -11.24
CA ASP A 195 0.35 10.65 -12.20
C ASP A 195 -0.02 9.94 -13.51
N LYS A 196 0.20 10.61 -14.64
CA LYS A 196 0.17 9.98 -15.95
C LYS A 196 1.48 9.23 -16.14
N VAL A 197 1.50 7.97 -15.71
CA VAL A 197 2.47 6.96 -16.12
C VAL A 197 2.12 6.44 -17.51
#